data_AF-A0A5Y3V5Q1-F1
#
_entry.id   AF-A0A5Y3V5Q1-F1
#
_cell.length_a   1.000
_cell.length_b   1.000
_cell.length_c   1.000
_cell.angle_alpha   90.00
_cell.angle_beta   90.00
_cell.angle_gamma   90.00
#
_symmetry.space_group_name_H-M   'P 1'
#
loop_
_entity.id
_entity.type
_entity.pdbx_description
1 polymer ?
#
loop_
_entity_poly.entity_id
_entity_poly.type
_entity_poly.pdbx_seq_one_letter_code
_entity_poly.pdbx_strand_id
1 'polypeptide(L)'
;VNNGWQMRYHLSISPPLWRAGLRQNFRIFQQQDIQAISARLLHEAGVADWMPLFYEAHPAREFCVQYGETDLGFLTRLWAEEGIFFFERCGKAGPEQRLAVCDDVAGLTSAGALAFNPNTTTGGTTEYISDFHYRAKIRPSSVETQDYTFKTPGWPGYYNHDGENLNGQRT
;
A
#
# COMPACT_ATOMS: atom_id res chain seq x y z
N VAL A 1 -14.58 -37.02 -12.78
CA VAL A 1 -14.67 -38.43 -12.32
C VAL A 1 -13.50 -38.64 -11.37
N ASN A 2 -13.78 -38.95 -10.10
CA ASN A 2 -12.76 -39.18 -9.08
C ASN A 2 -12.60 -40.70 -8.93
N ASN A 3 -11.46 -41.28 -9.33
CA ASN A 3 -11.32 -42.73 -9.51
C ASN A 3 -11.18 -43.51 -8.18
N GLY A 4 -11.56 -42.95 -7.03
CA GLY A 4 -11.54 -43.62 -5.73
C GLY A 4 -10.17 -43.70 -5.02
N TRP A 5 -9.08 -43.33 -5.70
CA TRP A 5 -7.70 -43.40 -5.16
C TRP A 5 -6.99 -42.04 -5.07
N GLN A 6 -7.68 -40.93 -5.37
CA GLN A 6 -7.12 -39.58 -5.31
C GLN A 6 -7.73 -38.78 -4.17
N MET A 7 -6.88 -38.21 -3.32
CA MET A 7 -7.27 -37.24 -2.30
C MET A 7 -6.98 -35.81 -2.79
N ARG A 8 -7.92 -34.90 -2.53
CA ARG A 8 -7.80 -33.48 -2.88
C ARG A 8 -7.50 -32.68 -1.62
N TYR A 9 -6.44 -31.90 -1.67
CA TYR A 9 -6.10 -30.93 -0.64
C TYR A 9 -6.31 -29.51 -1.17
N HIS A 10 -6.56 -28.58 -0.26
CA HIS A 10 -6.59 -27.15 -0.54
C HIS A 10 -5.72 -26.43 0.48
N LEU A 11 -4.89 -25.52 0.01
CA LEU A 11 -4.01 -24.69 0.83
C LEU A 11 -4.21 -23.23 0.43
N SER A 12 -4.29 -22.34 1.41
CA SER A 12 -4.24 -20.89 1.19
C SER A 12 -2.88 -20.37 1.63
N ILE A 13 -2.23 -19.59 0.77
CA ILE A 13 -0.96 -18.95 1.05
C ILE A 13 -1.23 -17.46 1.23
N SER A 14 -0.69 -16.87 2.29
CA SER A 14 -0.86 -15.45 2.59
C SER A 14 0.48 -14.85 3.00
N PRO A 15 0.76 -13.59 2.64
CA PRO A 15 2.01 -12.93 2.99
C PRO A 15 2.13 -12.74 4.51
N PRO A 16 3.35 -12.56 5.05
CA PRO A 16 3.56 -12.32 6.48
C PRO A 16 2.68 -11.20 7.07
N LEU A 17 2.44 -10.14 6.29
CA LEU A 17 1.59 -9.01 6.68
C LEU A 17 0.17 -9.44 7.09
N TRP A 18 -0.36 -10.53 6.52
CA TRP A 18 -1.69 -11.05 6.85
C TRP A 18 -1.85 -11.33 8.36
N ARG A 19 -0.77 -11.71 9.06
CA ARG A 19 -0.81 -11.97 10.50
C ARG A 19 -1.21 -10.74 11.33
N ALA A 20 -0.92 -9.54 10.84
CA ALA A 20 -1.37 -8.30 11.49
C ALA A 20 -2.91 -8.16 11.48
N GLY A 21 -3.61 -8.88 10.60
CA GLY A 21 -5.07 -8.93 10.55
C GLY A 21 -5.72 -9.90 11.53
N LEU A 22 -4.93 -10.70 12.27
CA LEU A 22 -5.45 -11.78 13.13
C LEU A 22 -5.77 -11.36 14.56
N ARG A 23 -5.38 -10.14 14.94
CA ARG A 23 -5.61 -9.62 16.29
C ARG A 23 -6.16 -8.20 16.22
N GLN A 24 -6.98 -7.88 17.21
CA GLN A 24 -7.58 -6.57 17.41
C GLN A 24 -7.08 -6.00 18.73
N ASN A 25 -6.74 -4.72 18.76
CA ASN A 25 -6.12 -4.10 19.92
C ASN A 25 -6.72 -2.71 20.22
N PHE A 26 -6.44 -2.24 21.44
CA PHE A 26 -6.69 -0.88 21.89
C PHE A 26 -5.37 -0.29 22.39
N ARG A 27 -4.81 0.70 21.68
CA ARG A 27 -3.46 1.22 21.95
C ARG A 27 -3.38 2.72 21.70
N ILE A 28 -2.51 3.37 22.45
CA ILE A 28 -2.18 4.78 22.29
C ILE A 28 -0.71 4.87 21.85
N PHE A 29 -0.47 5.63 20.79
CA PHE A 29 0.83 6.03 20.29
C PHE A 29 0.96 7.54 20.46
N GLN A 30 2.00 7.99 21.15
CA GLN A 30 2.25 9.40 21.44
C GLN A 30 3.64 9.76 20.96
N GLN A 31 3.76 10.89 20.26
CA GLN A 31 5.03 11.40 19.75
C GLN A 31 5.77 10.34 18.91
N GLN A 32 5.05 9.65 18.04
CA GLN A 32 5.60 8.63 17.14
C GLN A 32 5.20 8.93 15.70
N ASP A 33 6.16 8.80 14.79
CA ASP A 33 5.93 8.87 13.36
C ASP A 33 5.37 7.55 12.81
N ILE A 34 4.95 7.58 11.55
CA ILE A 34 4.38 6.42 10.87
C ILE A 34 5.38 5.26 10.79
N GLN A 35 6.68 5.55 10.65
CA GLN A 35 7.72 4.53 10.55
C GLN A 35 7.86 3.77 11.88
N ALA A 36 7.89 4.47 13.00
CA ALA A 36 8.00 3.89 14.34
C ALA A 36 6.76 3.06 14.69
N ILE A 37 5.57 3.57 14.41
CA ILE A 37 4.31 2.83 14.60
C ILE A 37 4.31 1.57 13.74
N SER A 38 4.67 1.70 12.45
CA SER A 38 4.74 0.57 11.51
C SER A 38 5.75 -0.48 11.97
N ALA A 39 6.97 -0.07 12.32
CA ALA A 39 8.02 -0.97 12.80
C ALA A 39 7.56 -1.81 13.98
N ARG A 40 6.90 -1.17 14.97
CA ARG A 40 6.40 -1.85 16.16
C ARG A 40 5.36 -2.92 15.81
N LEU A 41 4.34 -2.54 15.04
CA LEU A 41 3.22 -3.44 14.73
C LEU A 41 3.64 -4.58 13.80
N LEU A 42 4.49 -4.29 12.81
CA LEU A 42 5.05 -5.29 11.91
C LEU A 42 5.93 -6.29 12.66
N HIS A 43 6.79 -5.80 13.56
CA HIS A 43 7.61 -6.67 14.41
C HIS A 43 6.76 -7.61 15.26
N GLU A 44 5.73 -7.08 15.94
CA GLU A 44 4.85 -7.88 16.77
C GLU A 44 3.98 -8.87 15.96
N ALA A 45 3.69 -8.58 14.68
CA ALA A 45 3.04 -9.50 13.74
C ALA A 45 4.01 -10.54 13.13
N GLY A 46 5.29 -10.49 13.50
CA GLY A 46 6.34 -11.37 12.98
C GLY A 46 6.75 -11.05 11.54
N VAL A 47 6.48 -9.85 11.04
CA VAL A 47 6.98 -9.37 9.75
C VAL A 47 8.41 -8.88 9.96
N ALA A 48 9.37 -9.79 9.84
CA ALA A 48 10.76 -9.53 10.20
C ALA A 48 11.51 -8.70 9.15
N ASP A 49 11.13 -8.81 7.88
CA ASP A 49 11.82 -8.17 6.77
C ASP A 49 10.86 -7.22 6.03
N TRP A 50 11.07 -5.92 6.25
CA TRP A 50 10.31 -4.85 5.61
C TRP A 50 11.21 -3.67 5.27
N MET A 51 10.79 -2.89 4.27
CA MET A 51 11.56 -1.79 3.71
C MET A 51 10.72 -0.52 3.70
N PRO A 52 10.99 0.44 4.61
CA PRO A 52 10.45 1.79 4.48
C PRO A 52 11.17 2.51 3.33
N LEU A 53 10.41 2.94 2.33
CA LEU A 53 10.86 3.71 1.18
C LEU A 53 10.10 5.04 1.18
N PHE A 54 10.41 5.88 2.17
CA PHE A 54 9.79 7.18 2.35
C PHE A 54 10.69 8.26 1.77
N TYR A 55 10.16 9.00 0.80
CA TYR A 55 10.83 10.11 0.13
C TYR A 55 10.36 11.46 0.69
N GLU A 56 9.24 11.49 1.38
CA GLU A 56 8.72 12.65 2.09
C GLU A 56 8.91 12.55 3.62
N ALA A 57 8.79 13.69 4.29
CA ALA A 57 8.84 13.74 5.74
C ALA A 57 7.46 13.41 6.32
N HIS A 58 7.37 12.33 7.10
CA HIS A 58 6.18 11.97 7.86
C HIS A 58 6.36 12.35 9.33
N PRO A 59 5.89 13.54 9.76
CA PRO A 59 6.14 14.02 11.12
C PRO A 59 5.49 13.13 12.18
N ALA A 60 6.10 13.14 13.36
CA ALA A 60 5.56 12.43 14.51
C ALA A 60 4.17 12.96 14.88
N ARG A 61 3.24 12.03 15.11
CA ARG A 61 1.89 12.34 15.57
C ARG A 61 1.91 12.63 17.06
N GLU A 62 1.34 13.77 17.48
CA GLU A 62 1.23 14.12 18.90
C GLU A 62 0.44 13.05 19.67
N PHE A 63 -0.66 12.57 19.08
CA PHE A 63 -1.53 11.56 19.65
C PHE A 63 -2.22 10.73 18.55
N CYS A 64 -2.08 9.41 18.60
CA CYS A 64 -2.69 8.49 17.65
C CYS A 64 -3.22 7.25 18.39
N VAL A 65 -4.44 6.81 18.05
CA VAL A 65 -5.12 5.72 18.74
C VAL A 65 -5.50 4.62 17.75
N GLN A 66 -5.15 3.39 18.11
CA GLN A 66 -5.78 2.19 17.55
C GLN A 66 -6.95 1.84 18.46
N TYR A 67 -8.19 1.93 17.96
CA TYR A 67 -9.38 1.75 18.79
C TYR A 67 -10.25 0.61 18.27
N GLY A 68 -10.02 -0.60 18.78
CA GLY A 68 -10.87 -1.74 18.45
C GLY A 68 -10.81 -2.12 16.97
N GLU A 69 -9.67 -1.91 16.33
CA GLU A 69 -9.39 -2.32 14.95
C GLU A 69 -8.20 -3.30 14.93
N THR A 70 -8.08 -4.10 13.86
CA THR A 70 -6.93 -5.00 13.70
C THR A 70 -5.67 -4.20 13.42
N ASP A 71 -4.49 -4.77 13.69
CA ASP A 71 -3.25 -4.04 13.40
C ASP A 71 -3.10 -3.78 11.91
N LEU A 72 -3.52 -4.72 11.06
CA LEU A 72 -3.56 -4.50 9.61
C LEU A 72 -4.53 -3.39 9.21
N GLY A 73 -5.72 -3.34 9.83
CA GLY A 73 -6.69 -2.27 9.60
C GLY A 73 -6.11 -0.90 9.99
N PHE A 74 -5.49 -0.84 11.17
CA PHE A 74 -4.83 0.37 11.66
C PHE A 74 -3.68 0.82 10.77
N LEU A 75 -2.77 -0.09 10.40
CA LEU A 75 -1.65 0.21 9.50
C LEU A 75 -2.14 0.68 8.14
N THR A 76 -3.10 -0.02 7.53
CA THR A 76 -3.64 0.35 6.22
C THR A 76 -4.30 1.73 6.26
N ARG A 77 -5.04 2.05 7.33
CA ARG A 77 -5.65 3.36 7.52
C ARG A 77 -4.58 4.45 7.66
N LEU A 78 -3.58 4.26 8.52
CA LEU A 78 -2.52 5.24 8.70
C LEU A 78 -1.67 5.43 7.44
N TRP A 79 -1.32 4.35 6.74
CA TRP A 79 -0.60 4.44 5.48
C TRP A 79 -1.40 5.22 4.44
N ALA A 80 -2.71 4.97 4.31
CA ALA A 80 -3.56 5.72 3.40
C ALA A 80 -3.66 7.22 3.77
N GLU A 81 -3.72 7.57 5.06
CA GLU A 81 -3.70 8.96 5.54
C GLU A 81 -2.41 9.70 5.14
N GLU A 82 -1.28 8.97 5.07
CA GLU A 82 0.04 9.49 4.72
C GLU A 82 0.39 9.34 3.23
N GLY A 83 -0.55 8.89 2.38
CA GLY A 83 -0.29 8.65 0.96
C GLY A 83 0.59 7.43 0.66
N ILE A 84 0.81 6.56 1.64
CA ILE A 84 1.68 5.39 1.56
C ILE A 84 0.93 4.19 1.00
N PHE A 85 1.51 3.53 0.01
CA PHE A 85 1.11 2.22 -0.50
C PHE A 85 2.13 1.15 -0.13
N PHE A 86 1.77 -0.12 -0.29
CA PHE A 86 2.67 -1.23 0.03
C PHE A 86 2.52 -2.38 -0.97
N PHE A 87 3.59 -3.16 -1.11
CA PHE A 87 3.65 -4.31 -2.00
C PHE A 87 4.72 -5.30 -1.52
N GLU A 88 4.59 -6.56 -1.93
CA GLU A 88 5.57 -7.60 -1.63
C GLU A 88 6.68 -7.59 -2.70
N ARG A 89 7.93 -7.49 -2.25
CA ARG A 89 9.12 -7.68 -3.08
C ARG A 89 9.63 -9.09 -2.92
N CYS A 90 9.51 -9.89 -3.97
CA CYS A 90 10.07 -11.23 -4.04
C CYS A 90 11.49 -11.19 -4.65
N GLY A 91 12.40 -11.96 -4.08
CA GLY A 91 13.74 -12.17 -4.63
C GLY A 91 13.70 -12.89 -5.98
N LYS A 92 14.69 -12.64 -6.84
CA LYS A 92 14.74 -13.19 -8.21
C LYS A 92 14.90 -14.71 -8.28
N ALA A 93 15.42 -15.35 -7.23
CA ALA A 93 15.80 -16.77 -7.25
C ALA A 93 15.69 -17.48 -5.89
N GLY A 94 14.93 -16.93 -4.92
CA GLY A 94 14.88 -17.48 -3.57
C GLY A 94 13.60 -17.13 -2.81
N PRO A 95 13.44 -17.64 -1.58
CA PRO A 95 12.26 -17.41 -0.75
C PRO A 95 12.25 -16.01 -0.10
N GLU A 96 13.19 -15.15 -0.46
CA GLU A 96 13.28 -13.79 0.06
C GLU A 96 12.02 -13.02 -0.34
N GLN A 97 11.25 -12.62 0.65
CA GLN A 97 10.05 -11.82 0.50
C GLN A 97 10.13 -10.68 1.52
N ARG A 98 10.01 -9.45 1.03
CA ARG A 98 10.03 -8.25 1.86
C ARG A 98 8.80 -7.42 1.62
N LEU A 99 8.19 -6.94 2.70
CA LEU A 99 7.14 -5.94 2.60
C LEU A 99 7.79 -4.58 2.28
N ALA A 100 7.56 -4.04 1.10
CA ALA A 100 7.91 -2.66 0.78
C ALA A 100 6.74 -1.74 1.13
N VAL A 101 7.03 -0.65 1.83
CA VAL A 101 6.07 0.37 2.25
C VAL A 101 6.60 1.72 1.74
N CYS A 102 5.87 2.38 0.86
CA CYS A 102 6.39 3.45 0.02
C CYS A 102 5.36 4.56 -0.23
N ASP A 103 5.81 5.81 -0.27
CA ASP A 103 5.01 7.01 -0.55
C ASP A 103 5.13 7.50 -2.01
N ASP A 104 6.18 7.08 -2.73
CA ASP A 104 6.45 7.55 -4.10
C ASP A 104 6.66 6.41 -5.12
N VAL A 105 6.27 6.64 -6.37
CA VAL A 105 6.44 5.67 -7.46
C VAL A 105 7.90 5.32 -7.75
N ALA A 106 8.87 6.16 -7.37
CA ALA A 106 10.31 5.90 -7.46
C ALA A 106 10.75 4.70 -6.62
N GLY A 107 9.98 4.29 -5.60
CA GLY A 107 10.24 3.07 -4.85
C GLY A 107 9.88 1.79 -5.61
N LEU A 108 9.11 1.88 -6.70
CA LEU A 108 8.72 0.73 -7.52
C LEU A 108 9.89 0.16 -8.33
N THR A 109 9.95 -1.16 -8.46
CA THR A 109 10.90 -1.83 -9.34
C THR A 109 10.38 -1.85 -10.77
N SER A 110 11.19 -1.43 -11.74
CA SER A 110 10.84 -1.60 -13.16
C SER A 110 10.66 -3.08 -13.52
N ALA A 111 9.57 -3.38 -14.22
CA ALA A 111 9.30 -4.70 -14.78
C ALA A 111 10.11 -4.99 -16.07
N GLY A 112 10.85 -4.00 -16.58
CA GLY A 112 11.50 -4.08 -17.89
C GLY A 112 10.52 -3.93 -19.05
N ALA A 113 10.99 -4.20 -20.27
CA ALA A 113 10.18 -4.16 -21.48
C ALA A 113 9.56 -5.55 -21.74
N LEU A 114 8.25 -5.60 -21.92
CA LEU A 114 7.51 -6.80 -22.34
C LEU A 114 6.89 -6.55 -23.72
N ALA A 115 7.03 -7.52 -24.63
CA ALA A 115 6.43 -7.43 -25.96
C ALA A 115 4.91 -7.56 -25.87
N PHE A 116 4.19 -6.89 -26.78
CA PHE A 116 2.76 -7.13 -26.98
C PHE A 116 2.55 -8.09 -28.15
N ASN A 117 1.83 -9.19 -27.93
CA ASN A 117 1.46 -10.15 -28.97
C ASN A 117 0.05 -10.72 -28.71
N PRO A 118 -0.98 -10.31 -29.48
CA PRO A 118 -2.34 -10.82 -29.31
C PRO A 118 -2.53 -12.25 -29.83
N ASN A 119 -1.55 -12.81 -30.57
CA ASN A 119 -1.63 -14.17 -31.08
C ASN A 119 -1.05 -15.19 -30.08
N THR A 120 -1.94 -15.82 -29.31
CA THR A 120 -1.59 -16.85 -28.32
C THR A 120 -1.36 -18.24 -28.91
N THR A 121 -1.60 -18.43 -30.21
CA THR A 121 -1.53 -19.76 -30.87
C THR A 121 -0.13 -20.09 -31.41
N THR A 122 0.66 -19.07 -31.74
CA THR A 122 2.07 -19.21 -32.04
C THR A 122 2.83 -19.37 -30.74
N GLY A 123 3.14 -20.62 -30.37
CA GLY A 123 3.86 -20.99 -29.14
C GLY A 123 5.27 -20.39 -29.06
N GLY A 124 5.36 -19.10 -28.72
CA GLY A 124 6.60 -18.42 -28.39
C GLY A 124 7.13 -18.87 -27.03
N THR A 125 8.45 -18.87 -26.87
CA THR A 125 9.14 -19.21 -25.61
C THR A 125 9.39 -18.00 -24.71
N THR A 126 9.18 -16.78 -25.21
CA THR A 126 9.38 -15.52 -24.48
C THR A 126 8.06 -15.00 -23.91
N GLU A 127 8.10 -14.38 -22.73
CA GLU A 127 6.94 -13.75 -22.10
C GLU A 127 6.45 -12.52 -22.89
N TYR A 128 5.12 -12.36 -23.00
CA TYR A 128 4.49 -11.24 -23.69
C TYR A 128 3.13 -10.89 -23.07
N ILE A 129 2.66 -9.66 -23.31
CA ILE A 129 1.31 -9.19 -23.01
C ILE A 129 0.41 -9.53 -24.20
N SER A 130 -0.68 -10.25 -23.98
CA SER A 130 -1.59 -10.67 -25.06
C SER A 130 -2.84 -9.82 -25.19
N ASP A 131 -3.16 -9.02 -24.17
CA ASP A 131 -4.37 -8.21 -24.14
C ASP A 131 -4.13 -6.90 -23.39
N PHE A 132 -4.74 -5.82 -23.84
CA PHE A 132 -4.57 -4.49 -23.27
C PHE A 132 -5.88 -3.69 -23.37
N HIS A 133 -6.38 -3.23 -22.22
CA HIS A 133 -7.61 -2.44 -22.11
C HIS A 133 -7.30 -1.06 -21.53
N TYR A 134 -7.66 -0.01 -22.26
CA TYR A 134 -7.56 1.36 -21.78
C TYR A 134 -8.89 1.84 -21.20
N ARG A 135 -8.85 2.47 -20.01
CA ARG A 135 -10.03 3.07 -19.37
C ARG A 135 -9.68 4.43 -18.78
N ALA A 136 -10.53 5.41 -19.06
CA ALA A 136 -10.49 6.73 -18.44
C ALA A 136 -11.76 6.98 -17.60
N LYS A 137 -11.66 7.83 -16.56
CA LYS A 137 -12.78 8.27 -15.72
C LYS A 137 -12.57 9.74 -15.32
N ILE A 138 -13.66 10.51 -15.25
CA ILE A 138 -13.65 11.88 -14.71
C ILE A 138 -13.44 11.82 -13.19
N ARG A 139 -12.61 12.73 -12.66
CA ARG A 139 -12.26 12.83 -11.23
C ARG A 139 -12.24 14.30 -10.79
N PRO A 140 -12.37 14.59 -9.48
CA PRO A 140 -12.11 15.93 -8.95
C PRO A 140 -10.70 16.39 -9.33
N SER A 141 -10.58 17.66 -9.70
CA SER A 141 -9.32 18.30 -10.06
C SER A 141 -8.61 18.97 -8.89
N SER A 142 -9.28 19.15 -7.76
CA SER A 142 -8.70 19.71 -6.55
C SER A 142 -9.49 19.30 -5.31
N VAL A 143 -8.85 19.41 -4.16
CA VAL A 143 -9.43 19.18 -2.83
C VAL A 143 -8.95 20.30 -1.90
N GLU A 144 -9.89 20.97 -1.26
CA GLU A 144 -9.60 21.89 -0.16
C GLU A 144 -10.09 21.30 1.16
N THR A 145 -9.23 21.31 2.17
CA THR A 145 -9.55 20.89 3.53
C THR A 145 -9.37 22.07 4.49
N GLN A 146 -10.09 22.04 5.60
CA GLN A 146 -9.98 23.03 6.65
C GLN A 146 -9.81 22.34 8.01
N ASP A 147 -8.89 22.85 8.82
CA ASP A 147 -8.70 22.41 10.20
C ASP A 147 -8.62 23.60 11.16
N TYR A 148 -8.84 23.34 12.45
CA TYR A 148 -8.82 24.34 13.51
C TYR A 148 -7.84 23.94 14.61
N THR A 149 -7.05 24.91 15.07
CA THR A 149 -6.20 24.74 16.25
C THR A 149 -6.54 25.77 17.32
N PHE A 150 -6.89 25.29 18.52
CA PHE A 150 -7.18 26.16 19.67
C PHE A 150 -5.97 27.00 20.11
N LYS A 151 -4.75 26.61 19.74
CA LYS A 151 -3.52 27.36 20.01
C LYS A 151 -3.45 28.67 19.20
N THR A 152 -4.15 28.72 18.06
CA THR A 152 -4.18 29.87 17.14
C THR A 152 -5.56 30.01 16.51
N PRO A 153 -6.60 30.44 17.27
CA PRO A 153 -8.00 30.35 16.83
C PRO A 153 -8.36 31.25 15.64
N GLY A 154 -7.57 32.29 15.37
CA GLY A 154 -7.75 33.18 14.21
C GLY A 154 -7.08 32.70 12.92
N TRP A 155 -6.32 31.60 12.97
CA TRP A 155 -5.70 31.03 11.78
C TRP A 155 -6.75 30.27 10.95
N PRO A 156 -6.92 30.58 9.66
CA PRO A 156 -8.02 30.02 8.86
C PRO A 156 -7.88 28.52 8.56
N GLY A 157 -6.65 27.98 8.56
CA GLY A 157 -6.39 26.54 8.46
C GLY A 157 -6.84 25.87 7.17
N TYR A 158 -6.89 26.60 6.04
CA TYR A 158 -7.20 26.02 4.73
C TYR A 158 -5.96 25.41 4.07
N TYR A 159 -6.15 24.24 3.48
CA TYR A 159 -5.14 23.54 2.67
C TYR A 159 -5.77 23.11 1.35
N ASN A 160 -5.22 23.58 0.24
CA ASN A 160 -5.65 23.17 -1.09
C ASN A 160 -4.60 22.25 -1.72
N HIS A 161 -5.07 21.20 -2.38
CA HIS A 161 -4.27 20.34 -3.24
C HIS A 161 -4.95 20.20 -4.61
N ASP A 162 -4.29 20.71 -5.63
CA ASP A 162 -4.68 20.51 -7.02
C ASP A 162 -4.13 19.17 -7.55
N GLY A 163 -4.91 18.50 -8.39
CA GLY A 163 -4.51 17.29 -9.07
C GLY A 163 -3.42 17.56 -10.11
N GLU A 164 -2.58 16.57 -10.35
CA GLU A 164 -1.55 16.63 -11.38
C GLU A 164 -2.11 16.29 -12.77
N ASN A 165 -1.46 16.79 -13.83
CA ASN A 165 -1.76 16.43 -15.23
C ASN A 165 -3.23 16.65 -15.63
N LEU A 166 -3.82 17.79 -15.26
CA LEU A 166 -5.23 18.14 -15.48
C LEU A 166 -5.65 18.20 -16.96
N ASN A 167 -4.72 18.16 -17.93
CA ASN A 167 -4.98 17.98 -19.37
C ASN A 167 -6.18 18.79 -19.91
N GLY A 168 -6.31 20.06 -19.51
CA GLY A 168 -7.39 20.95 -19.95
C GLY A 168 -8.73 20.81 -19.23
N GLN A 169 -8.80 20.04 -18.15
CA GLN A 169 -9.93 20.08 -17.20
C GLN A 169 -9.95 21.44 -16.51
N ARG A 170 -11.09 22.12 -16.56
CA ARG A 170 -11.30 23.39 -15.86
C ARG A 170 -11.53 23.10 -14.38
N THR A 171 -10.79 23.80 -13.52
CA THR A 171 -11.08 24.01 -12.09
C THR A 171 -12.40 24.72 -11.91
#